data_AF-A0A0B9G4V0-F1
#
_entry.id   AF-A0A0B9G4V0-F1
#
_cell.length_a   1.000
_cell.length_b   1.000
_cell.length_c   1.000
_cell.angle_alpha   90.00
_cell.angle_beta   90.00
_cell.angle_gamma   90.00
#
_symmetry.space_group_name_H-M   'P 1'
#
loop_
_entity.id
_entity.type
_entity.pdbx_description
1 polymer ?
#
loop_
_entity_poly.entity_id
_entity_poly.type
_entity_poly.pdbx_seq_one_letter_code
_entity_poly.pdbx_strand_id
1 'polypeptide(L)'
;MENKINFIKESIYDIQSTIRVIDTKVGVVFLILLAPLSNIGKIANHCVAMLSKTPVLISFTLLLGFLFFWASALYLAARVISAIDNPSDHIDMSGHTVTGVYYSGGLYNATFRDVWFNTLRSQSKLSFNNHLENFPADYQQIEKELVYEQMKLVYIREVKFSRLNSSISMIRNWLFFGAVIYLVSRFL
;
A
#
# COMPACT_ATOMS: atom_id res chain seq x y z
N MET A 1 -2.61 -35.04 -6.20
CA MET A 1 -2.99 -33.90 -7.07
C MET A 1 -3.97 -32.98 -6.34
N GLU A 2 -5.05 -33.50 -5.76
CA GLU A 2 -5.97 -32.74 -4.90
C GLU A 2 -5.26 -32.02 -3.73
N ASN A 3 -4.31 -32.69 -3.06
CA ASN A 3 -3.48 -32.09 -2.01
C ASN A 3 -2.69 -30.85 -2.48
N LYS A 4 -2.25 -30.81 -3.75
CA LYS A 4 -1.47 -29.69 -4.28
C LYS A 4 -2.36 -28.48 -4.54
N ILE A 5 -3.55 -28.69 -5.10
CA ILE A 5 -4.54 -27.63 -5.29
C ILE A 5 -4.99 -27.06 -3.95
N ASN A 6 -5.27 -27.93 -2.97
CA ASN A 6 -5.64 -27.50 -1.62
C ASN A 6 -4.52 -26.70 -0.96
N PHE A 7 -3.26 -27.15 -1.09
CA PHE A 7 -2.10 -26.41 -0.61
C PHE A 7 -2.00 -25.00 -1.22
N ILE A 8 -2.17 -24.86 -2.54
CA ILE A 8 -2.11 -23.54 -3.21
C ILE A 8 -3.26 -22.64 -2.73
N LYS A 9 -4.48 -23.18 -2.60
CA LYS A 9 -5.63 -22.44 -2.07
C LYS A 9 -5.39 -21.95 -0.64
N GLU A 10 -4.91 -22.82 0.24
CA GLU A 10 -4.56 -22.46 1.62
C GLU A 10 -3.48 -21.37 1.65
N SER A 11 -2.46 -21.47 0.79
CA SER A 11 -1.44 -20.43 0.66
C SER A 11 -2.02 -19.09 0.17
N ILE A 12 -2.93 -19.10 -0.81
CA ILE A 12 -3.64 -17.90 -1.27
C ILE A 12 -4.41 -17.27 -0.10
N TYR A 13 -5.13 -18.06 0.70
CA TYR A 13 -5.87 -17.56 1.85
C TYR A 13 -4.95 -16.94 2.90
N ASP A 14 -3.81 -17.55 3.18
CA ASP A 14 -2.81 -17.04 4.11
C ASP A 14 -2.21 -15.70 3.64
N ILE A 15 -1.87 -15.60 2.35
CA ILE A 15 -1.38 -14.34 1.75
C ILE A 15 -2.44 -13.24 1.87
N GLN A 16 -3.70 -13.53 1.55
CA GLN A 16 -4.80 -12.57 1.68
C GLN A 16 -5.06 -12.16 3.13
N SER A 17 -4.92 -13.09 4.08
CA SER A 17 -4.99 -12.80 5.52
C SER A 17 -3.88 -11.84 5.93
N THR A 18 -2.66 -12.10 5.47
CA THR A 18 -1.49 -11.24 5.72
C THR A 18 -1.68 -9.83 5.12
N ILE A 19 -2.21 -9.71 3.90
CA ILE A 19 -2.53 -8.41 3.28
C ILE A 19 -3.55 -7.65 4.14
N ARG A 20 -4.61 -8.29 4.62
CA ARG A 20 -5.62 -7.67 5.50
C ARG A 20 -5.02 -7.17 6.82
N VAL A 21 -4.09 -7.93 7.40
CA VAL A 21 -3.36 -7.51 8.60
C VAL A 21 -2.47 -6.30 8.31
N ILE A 22 -1.78 -6.26 7.15
CA ILE A 22 -0.99 -5.10 6.73
C ILE A 22 -1.90 -3.86 6.60
N ASP A 23 -3.05 -3.97 5.95
CA ASP A 23 -3.99 -2.87 5.77
C ASP A 23 -4.50 -2.33 7.11
N THR A 24 -4.76 -3.21 8.09
CA THR A 24 -5.15 -2.79 9.45
C THR A 24 -4.02 -2.07 10.18
N LYS A 25 -2.78 -2.57 10.07
CA LYS A 25 -1.59 -1.92 10.67
C LYS A 25 -1.35 -0.53 10.09
N VAL A 26 -1.59 -0.34 8.79
CA VAL A 26 -1.48 0.98 8.15
C VAL A 26 -2.51 1.96 8.73
N GLY A 27 -3.71 1.50 9.07
CA GLY A 27 -4.69 2.30 9.80
C GLY A 27 -4.16 2.86 11.12
N VAL A 28 -3.45 2.02 11.91
CA VAL A 28 -2.79 2.46 13.15
C VAL A 28 -1.67 3.47 12.85
N VAL A 29 -0.88 3.23 11.80
CA VAL A 29 0.16 4.18 11.35
C VAL A 29 -0.44 5.55 11.00
N PHE A 30 -1.58 5.59 10.32
CA PHE A 30 -2.29 6.84 10.05
C PHE A 30 -2.69 7.58 11.33
N LEU A 31 -3.22 6.86 12.32
CA LEU A 31 -3.58 7.48 13.62
C LEU A 31 -2.35 8.15 14.27
N ILE A 32 -1.20 7.47 14.25
CA ILE A 32 0.07 8.02 14.79
C ILE A 32 0.49 9.28 14.01
N LEU A 33 0.43 9.24 12.68
CA LEU A 33 0.86 10.35 11.82
C LEU A 33 -0.07 11.57 11.88
N LEU A 34 -1.35 11.36 12.16
CA LEU A 34 -2.36 12.42 12.26
C LEU A 34 -2.54 12.95 13.69
N ALA A 35 -2.15 12.19 14.72
CA ALA A 35 -2.21 12.64 16.11
C ALA A 35 -1.60 14.05 16.37
N PRO A 36 -0.44 14.43 15.79
CA PRO A 36 0.15 15.75 15.97
C PRO A 36 -0.74 16.92 15.52
N LEU A 37 -1.64 16.71 14.55
CA LEU A 37 -2.51 17.77 14.02
C LEU A 37 -3.39 18.38 15.12
N SER A 38 -3.82 17.56 16.08
CA SER A 38 -4.59 18.01 17.26
C SER A 38 -3.80 18.98 18.17
N ASN A 39 -2.48 18.95 18.12
CA ASN A 39 -1.58 19.75 18.96
C ASN A 39 -0.67 20.67 18.12
N ILE A 40 -1.08 21.02 16.89
CA ILE A 40 -0.24 21.76 15.95
C ILE A 40 0.25 23.09 16.50
N GLY A 41 -0.57 23.80 17.29
CA GLY A 41 -0.18 25.06 17.93
C GLY A 41 0.97 24.89 18.94
N LYS A 42 0.98 23.81 19.72
CA LYS A 42 2.07 23.52 20.67
C LYS A 42 3.36 23.18 19.92
N ILE A 43 3.26 22.38 18.87
CA ILE A 43 4.40 22.02 18.02
C ILE A 43 4.98 23.27 17.36
N ALA A 44 4.13 24.14 16.81
CA ALA A 44 4.55 25.40 16.22
C ALA A 44 5.29 26.29 17.23
N ASN A 45 4.81 26.38 18.47
CA ASN A 45 5.50 27.14 19.52
C ASN A 45 6.91 26.60 19.80
N HIS A 46 7.10 25.28 19.83
CA HIS A 46 8.43 24.69 19.97
C HIS A 46 9.34 24.99 18.78
N CYS A 47 8.80 24.96 17.56
CA CYS A 47 9.54 25.35 16.35
C CYS A 47 9.98 26.82 16.40
N VAL A 48 9.08 27.74 16.77
CA VAL A 48 9.40 29.18 16.89
C VAL A 48 10.41 29.44 18.01
N ALA A 49 10.26 28.77 19.15
CA ALA A 49 11.22 28.89 20.26
C ALA A 49 12.61 28.36 19.89
N MET A 50 12.70 27.31 19.08
CA MET A 50 13.98 26.80 18.57
C MET A 50 14.66 27.82 17.64
N LEU A 51 13.88 28.46 16.75
CA LEU A 51 14.36 29.46 15.79
C LEU A 51 15.01 30.67 16.47
N SER A 52 14.55 31.07 17.66
CA SER A 52 15.13 32.21 18.39
C SER A 52 16.40 31.87 19.18
N LYS A 53 16.65 30.58 19.43
CA LYS A 53 17.73 30.09 20.31
C LYS A 53 18.90 29.47 19.57
N THR A 54 18.74 29.15 18.29
CA THR A 54 19.77 28.45 17.51
C THR A 54 20.08 29.17 16.20
N PRO A 55 21.27 28.92 15.62
CA PRO A 55 21.62 29.45 14.31
C PRO A 55 20.57 29.06 13.26
N VAL A 56 20.23 30.02 12.40
CA VAL A 56 19.18 29.89 11.37
C VAL A 56 19.37 28.64 10.51
N LEU A 57 20.62 28.33 10.12
CA LEU A 57 20.92 27.16 9.29
C LEU A 57 20.53 25.84 9.98
N ILE A 58 20.90 25.67 11.26
CA ILE A 58 20.60 24.45 12.04
C ILE A 58 19.09 24.31 12.23
N SER A 59 18.43 25.40 12.62
CA SER A 59 16.98 25.45 12.76
C SER A 59 16.27 25.04 11.47
N PHE A 60 16.70 25.57 10.33
CA PHE A 60 16.09 25.26 9.04
C PHE A 60 16.29 23.80 8.63
N THR A 61 17.48 23.24 8.83
CA THR A 61 17.74 21.82 8.56
C THR A 61 16.87 20.90 9.43
N LEU A 62 16.70 21.21 10.72
CA LEU A 62 15.86 20.42 11.61
C LEU A 62 14.38 20.49 11.21
N LEU A 63 13.87 21.68 10.88
CA LEU A 63 12.48 21.87 10.45
C LEU A 63 12.19 21.18 9.12
N LEU A 64 13.08 21.35 8.13
CA LEU A 64 12.93 20.68 6.85
C LEU A 64 12.99 19.16 7.01
N GLY A 65 13.92 18.64 7.81
CA GLY A 65 14.00 17.22 8.11
C GLY A 65 12.72 16.70 8.76
N PHE A 66 12.22 17.39 9.79
CA PHE A 66 10.97 17.06 10.47
C PHE A 66 9.78 16.98 9.49
N LEU A 67 9.58 18.02 8.69
CA LEU A 67 8.47 18.08 7.72
C LEU A 67 8.63 17.06 6.60
N PHE A 68 9.84 16.89 6.07
CA PHE A 68 10.13 15.92 5.02
C PHE A 68 9.83 14.50 5.47
N PHE A 69 10.36 14.07 6.61
CA PHE A 69 10.13 12.71 7.12
C PHE A 69 8.66 12.47 7.46
N TRP A 70 7.96 13.45 8.03
CA TRP A 70 6.52 13.34 8.27
C TRP A 70 5.72 13.19 6.98
N ALA A 71 5.95 14.06 6.00
CA ALA A 71 5.26 14.03 4.71
C ALA A 71 5.56 12.75 3.93
N SER A 72 6.82 12.30 3.90
CA SER A 72 7.21 11.03 3.28
C SER A 72 6.58 9.83 3.97
N ALA A 73 6.52 9.81 5.30
CA ALA A 73 5.86 8.74 6.04
C ALA A 73 4.37 8.64 5.69
N LEU A 74 3.68 9.79 5.64
CA LEU A 74 2.27 9.90 5.30
C LEU A 74 2.00 9.48 3.85
N TYR A 75 2.83 9.93 2.91
CA TYR A 75 2.75 9.53 1.52
C TYR A 75 2.92 8.02 1.35
N LEU A 76 3.93 7.42 1.98
CA LEU A 76 4.17 5.98 1.90
C LEU A 76 3.02 5.18 2.52
N ALA A 77 2.48 5.62 3.66
CA ALA A 77 1.29 4.99 4.27
C ALA A 77 0.08 5.02 3.33
N ALA A 78 -0.18 6.16 2.67
CA ALA A 78 -1.24 6.28 1.67
C ALA A 78 -1.03 5.37 0.46
N ARG A 79 0.22 5.20 0.03
CA ARG A 79 0.58 4.27 -1.05
C ARG A 79 0.42 2.79 -0.66
N VAL A 80 0.36 2.43 0.63
CA VAL A 80 0.06 1.03 1.02
C VAL A 80 -1.42 0.70 0.77
N ILE A 81 -2.33 1.64 1.05
CA ILE A 81 -3.78 1.44 0.87
C ILE A 81 -4.20 1.64 -0.59
N SER A 82 -3.49 2.51 -1.32
CA SER A 82 -3.76 2.76 -2.73
C SER A 82 -3.75 1.47 -3.55
N ALA A 83 -4.64 1.40 -4.56
CA ALA A 83 -4.64 0.31 -5.52
C ALA A 83 -3.24 0.16 -6.13
N ILE A 84 -2.77 -1.08 -6.20
CA ILE A 84 -1.54 -1.42 -6.91
C ILE A 84 -1.92 -1.59 -8.38
N ASP A 85 -1.04 -1.13 -9.28
CA ASP A 85 -1.16 -1.35 -10.71
C ASP A 85 -1.28 -2.85 -11.02
N ASN A 86 -1.77 -3.18 -12.22
CA ASN A 86 -2.11 -4.55 -12.61
C ASN A 86 -0.94 -5.51 -12.31
N PRO A 87 -1.07 -6.42 -11.31
CA PRO A 87 0.02 -7.32 -10.93
C PRO A 87 0.47 -8.25 -12.06
N SER A 88 -0.42 -8.47 -13.03
CA SER A 88 -0.17 -9.25 -14.25
C SER A 88 1.03 -8.74 -15.04
N ASP A 89 1.27 -7.43 -15.03
CA ASP A 89 2.36 -6.79 -15.79
C ASP A 89 3.74 -7.03 -15.14
N HIS A 90 3.76 -7.59 -13.93
CA HIS A 90 4.97 -7.85 -13.14
C HIS A 90 5.29 -9.34 -13.00
N ILE A 91 4.58 -10.20 -13.71
CA ILE A 91 4.81 -11.65 -13.73
C ILE A 91 5.44 -12.02 -15.06
N ASP A 92 6.59 -12.70 -15.00
CA ASP A 92 7.16 -13.31 -16.19
C ASP A 92 6.33 -14.54 -16.59
N MET A 93 5.69 -14.43 -17.74
CA MET A 93 4.84 -15.47 -18.32
C MET A 93 5.61 -16.40 -19.26
N SER A 94 6.94 -16.30 -19.34
CA SER A 94 7.77 -17.03 -20.31
C SER A 94 7.40 -18.52 -20.40
N GLY A 95 6.71 -18.88 -21.49
CA GLY A 95 6.30 -20.26 -21.80
C GLY A 95 4.91 -20.69 -21.32
N HIS A 96 4.11 -19.82 -20.70
CA HIS A 96 2.78 -20.16 -20.19
C HIS A 96 1.71 -19.15 -20.60
N THR A 97 0.58 -19.66 -21.10
CA THR A 97 -0.64 -18.89 -21.32
C THR A 97 -1.62 -19.18 -20.19
N VAL A 98 -1.92 -18.16 -19.38
CA VAL A 98 -2.95 -18.19 -18.33
C VAL A 98 -3.89 -17.03 -18.54
N THR A 99 -5.17 -17.26 -18.27
CA THR A 99 -6.24 -16.31 -18.62
C THR A 99 -6.53 -15.30 -17.52
N GLY A 100 -6.15 -15.59 -16.26
CA GLY A 100 -6.46 -14.72 -15.14
C GLY A 100 -7.94 -14.71 -14.75
N VAL A 101 -8.70 -15.74 -15.14
CA VAL A 101 -10.14 -15.90 -14.89
C VAL A 101 -10.45 -16.05 -13.40
N TYR A 102 -9.53 -16.58 -12.60
CA TYR A 102 -9.81 -16.83 -11.17
C TYR A 102 -10.07 -15.53 -10.39
N TYR A 103 -9.27 -14.47 -10.60
CA TYR A 103 -9.56 -13.13 -10.04
C TYR A 103 -10.30 -12.22 -11.02
N SER A 104 -10.19 -12.46 -12.33
CA SER A 104 -10.84 -11.67 -13.39
C SER A 104 -10.53 -10.16 -13.33
N GLY A 105 -9.29 -9.84 -12.94
CA GLY A 105 -8.82 -8.46 -12.85
C GLY A 105 -8.92 -7.72 -14.19
N GLY A 106 -9.51 -6.52 -14.18
CA GLY A 106 -9.64 -5.70 -15.39
C GLY A 106 -10.76 -6.11 -16.35
N LEU A 107 -11.65 -7.04 -15.94
CA LEU A 107 -12.85 -7.43 -16.69
C LEU A 107 -13.80 -6.24 -16.91
N TYR A 108 -13.84 -5.32 -15.95
CA TYR A 108 -14.61 -4.07 -16.03
C TYR A 108 -13.66 -2.88 -16.16
N ASN A 109 -14.07 -1.88 -16.95
CA ASN A 109 -13.43 -0.58 -16.98
C ASN A 109 -14.26 0.40 -16.16
N ALA A 110 -13.89 0.60 -14.91
CA ALA A 110 -14.44 1.70 -14.13
C ALA A 110 -13.88 3.01 -14.68
N THR A 111 -14.74 3.87 -15.24
CA THR A 111 -14.33 5.20 -15.66
C THR A 111 -14.34 6.17 -14.48
N PHE A 112 -13.64 7.31 -14.60
CA PHE A 112 -13.65 8.35 -13.56
C PHE A 112 -15.07 8.82 -13.21
N ARG A 113 -15.98 8.85 -14.20
CA ARG A 113 -17.39 9.20 -13.97
C ARG A 113 -18.11 8.14 -13.14
N ASP A 114 -17.80 6.87 -13.34
CA ASP A 114 -18.41 5.78 -12.58
C ASP A 114 -17.97 5.82 -11.12
N VAL A 115 -16.70 6.15 -10.86
CA VAL A 115 -16.14 6.27 -9.51
C VAL A 115 -16.76 7.45 -8.73
N TRP A 116 -17.01 8.60 -9.39
CA TRP A 116 -17.50 9.81 -8.72
C TRP A 116 -19.02 10.01 -8.72
N PHE A 117 -19.69 9.58 -9.78
CA PHE A 117 -21.11 9.86 -10.01
C PHE A 117 -21.99 8.60 -9.99
N ASN A 118 -21.41 7.43 -9.65
CA ASN A 118 -22.08 6.13 -9.59
C ASN A 118 -22.94 5.85 -10.84
N THR A 119 -22.43 6.23 -12.02
CA THR A 119 -23.08 5.95 -13.29
C THR A 119 -22.88 4.48 -13.63
N LEU A 120 -23.79 3.61 -13.20
CA LEU A 120 -23.73 2.15 -13.32
C LEU A 120 -23.87 1.61 -14.78
N ARG A 121 -23.15 2.18 -15.75
CA ARG A 121 -23.17 1.75 -17.17
C ARG A 121 -21.91 1.00 -17.61
N SER A 122 -20.98 0.69 -16.70
CA SER A 122 -19.77 -0.06 -17.05
C SER A 122 -20.13 -1.51 -17.41
N GLN A 123 -20.07 -1.84 -18.70
CA GLN A 123 -20.22 -3.21 -19.19
C GLN A 123 -18.87 -3.94 -19.12
N SER A 124 -18.92 -5.27 -18.98
CA SER A 124 -17.72 -6.11 -19.03
C SER A 124 -17.08 -6.05 -20.42
N LYS A 125 -15.75 -6.10 -20.48
CA LYS A 125 -14.99 -6.16 -21.74
C LYS A 125 -15.26 -7.44 -22.52
N LEU A 126 -15.53 -8.53 -21.80
CA LEU A 126 -15.82 -9.83 -22.37
C LEU A 126 -17.32 -10.11 -22.25
N SER A 127 -17.88 -10.72 -23.30
CA SER A 127 -19.21 -11.30 -23.25
C SER A 127 -19.21 -12.52 -22.31
N PHE A 128 -20.40 -12.88 -21.80
CA PHE A 128 -20.55 -14.04 -20.93
C PHE A 128 -20.00 -15.33 -21.57
N ASN A 129 -20.35 -15.60 -22.83
CA ASN A 129 -19.91 -16.82 -23.53
C ASN A 129 -18.38 -16.85 -23.71
N ASN A 130 -17.77 -15.73 -24.10
CA ASN A 130 -16.32 -15.65 -24.24
C ASN A 130 -15.61 -15.78 -22.89
N HIS A 131 -16.23 -15.35 -21.80
CA HIS A 131 -15.67 -15.54 -20.46
C HIS A 131 -15.79 -17.01 -20.00
N LEU A 132 -16.92 -17.66 -20.31
CA LEU A 132 -17.14 -19.07 -20.01
C LEU A 132 -16.11 -19.98 -20.72
N GLU A 133 -15.77 -19.67 -21.97
CA GLU A 133 -14.75 -20.41 -22.74
C GLU A 133 -13.34 -20.31 -22.15
N ASN A 134 -13.05 -19.27 -21.35
CA ASN A 134 -11.76 -19.12 -20.70
C ASN A 134 -11.65 -19.90 -19.38
N PHE A 135 -12.74 -20.51 -18.89
CA PHE A 135 -12.64 -21.34 -17.69
C PHE A 135 -11.77 -22.57 -17.94
N PRO A 136 -10.87 -22.91 -17.00
CA PRO A 136 -9.98 -24.04 -17.17
C PRO A 136 -10.77 -25.35 -17.25
N ALA A 137 -10.51 -26.13 -18.30
CA ALA A 137 -11.21 -27.38 -18.59
C ALA A 137 -10.61 -28.58 -17.87
N ASP A 138 -9.33 -28.51 -17.51
CA ASP A 138 -8.58 -29.60 -16.87
C ASP A 138 -7.93 -29.17 -15.54
N TYR A 139 -7.54 -30.16 -14.74
CA TYR A 139 -6.89 -29.93 -13.44
C TYR A 139 -5.53 -29.24 -13.54
N GLN A 140 -4.79 -29.40 -14.65
CA GLN A 140 -3.48 -28.77 -14.82
C GLN A 140 -3.62 -27.27 -15.11
N GLN A 141 -4.64 -26.88 -15.86
CA GLN A 141 -5.00 -25.49 -16.13
C GLN A 141 -5.49 -24.81 -14.86
N ILE A 142 -6.33 -25.49 -14.05
CA ILE A 142 -6.72 -25.00 -12.72
C ILE A 142 -5.49 -24.75 -11.86
N GLU A 143 -4.53 -25.67 -11.84
CA GLU A 143 -3.29 -25.51 -11.09
C GLU A 143 -2.49 -24.28 -11.56
N LYS A 144 -2.27 -24.13 -12.87
CA LYS A 144 -1.54 -22.98 -13.44
C LYS A 144 -2.22 -21.65 -13.11
N GLU A 145 -3.55 -21.62 -13.22
CA GLU A 145 -4.35 -20.43 -12.92
C GLU A 145 -4.24 -20.06 -11.44
N LEU A 146 -4.31 -21.04 -10.52
CA LEU A 146 -4.12 -20.81 -9.10
C LEU A 146 -2.71 -20.33 -8.75
N VAL A 147 -1.66 -20.90 -9.36
CA VAL A 147 -0.27 -20.43 -9.17
C VAL A 147 -0.13 -18.99 -9.67
N TYR A 148 -0.71 -18.67 -10.82
CA TYR A 148 -0.70 -17.32 -11.35
C TYR A 148 -1.33 -16.31 -10.39
N GLU A 149 -2.48 -16.64 -9.81
CA GLU A 149 -3.13 -15.79 -8.80
C GLU A 149 -2.31 -15.67 -7.51
N GLN A 150 -1.74 -16.77 -7.06
CA GLN A 150 -0.85 -16.77 -5.90
C GLN A 150 0.32 -15.81 -6.14
N MET A 151 0.96 -15.83 -7.31
CA MET A 151 2.06 -14.92 -7.65
C MET A 151 1.62 -13.44 -7.65
N LYS A 152 0.44 -13.12 -8.19
CA LYS A 152 -0.10 -11.75 -8.13
C LYS A 152 -0.30 -11.28 -6.69
N LEU A 153 -0.84 -12.14 -5.83
CA LEU A 153 -1.06 -11.83 -4.42
C LEU A 153 0.26 -11.70 -3.64
N VAL A 154 1.27 -12.54 -3.94
CA VAL A 154 2.62 -12.41 -3.38
C VAL A 154 3.20 -11.06 -3.74
N TYR A 155 3.13 -10.65 -5.01
CA TYR A 155 3.62 -9.34 -5.44
C TYR A 155 2.94 -8.19 -4.69
N ILE A 156 1.61 -8.21 -4.59
CA ILE A 156 0.84 -7.22 -3.82
C ILE A 156 1.32 -7.15 -2.37
N ARG A 157 1.49 -8.32 -1.72
CA ARG A 157 1.96 -8.42 -0.35
C ARG A 157 3.35 -7.80 -0.18
N GLU A 158 4.31 -8.16 -1.04
CA GLU A 158 5.68 -7.66 -0.96
C GLU A 158 5.75 -6.13 -1.12
N VAL A 159 5.03 -5.58 -2.10
CA VAL A 159 4.96 -4.14 -2.33
C VAL A 159 4.35 -3.41 -1.14
N LYS A 160 3.23 -3.91 -0.60
CA LYS A 160 2.58 -3.32 0.58
C LYS A 160 3.50 -3.39 1.81
N PHE A 161 4.15 -4.53 2.03
CA PHE A 161 5.05 -4.74 3.17
C PHE A 161 6.27 -3.81 3.09
N SER A 162 6.89 -3.69 1.92
CA SER A 162 8.03 -2.79 1.70
C SER A 162 7.67 -1.32 1.92
N ARG A 163 6.50 -0.88 1.40
CA ARG A 163 5.98 0.48 1.62
C ARG A 163 5.69 0.75 3.10
N LEU A 164 5.09 -0.20 3.81
CA LEU A 164 4.82 -0.10 5.25
C LEU A 164 6.12 0.02 6.06
N ASN A 165 7.09 -0.86 5.82
CA ASN A 165 8.39 -0.81 6.50
C ASN A 165 9.12 0.52 6.24
N SER A 166 9.06 1.02 5.00
CA SER A 166 9.61 2.32 4.65
C SER A 166 8.90 3.45 5.40
N SER A 167 7.57 3.43 5.48
CA SER A 167 6.79 4.41 6.26
C SER A 167 7.18 4.39 7.75
N ILE A 168 7.31 3.21 8.36
CA ILE A 168 7.75 3.05 9.75
C ILE A 168 9.16 3.61 9.95
N SER A 169 10.08 3.37 9.01
CA SER A 169 11.43 3.95 9.04
C SER A 169 11.40 5.48 9.00
N MET A 170 10.55 6.06 8.16
CA MET A 170 10.35 7.52 8.09
C MET A 170 9.73 8.08 9.38
N ILE A 171 8.80 7.36 10.01
CA ILE A 171 8.21 7.73 11.32
C ILE A 171 9.30 7.79 12.38
N ARG A 172 10.19 6.79 12.44
CA ARG A 172 11.29 6.79 13.41
C ARG A 172 12.18 8.02 13.25
N ASN A 173 12.54 8.37 12.01
CA ASN A 173 13.33 9.58 11.74
C ASN A 173 12.56 10.84 12.12
N TRP A 174 11.29 10.93 11.74
CA TRP A 174 10.42 12.05 12.10
C TRP A 174 10.33 12.26 13.62
N LEU A 175 10.15 11.19 14.39
CA LEU A 175 10.14 11.25 15.86
C LEU A 175 11.48 11.68 16.43
N PHE A 176 12.60 11.22 15.85
CA PHE A 176 13.93 11.67 16.24
C PHE A 176 14.11 13.18 16.06
N PHE A 177 13.77 13.72 14.89
CA PHE A 177 13.82 15.17 14.65
C PHE A 177 12.88 15.94 15.57
N GLY A 178 11.66 15.44 15.80
CA GLY A 178 10.71 16.04 16.72
C GLY A 178 11.24 16.10 18.16
N ALA A 179 11.89 15.03 18.63
CA ALA A 179 12.51 14.98 19.95
C ALA A 179 13.67 15.98 20.06
N VAL A 180 14.52 16.09 19.03
CA VAL A 180 15.61 17.09 19.02
C VAL A 180 15.06 18.50 19.07
N ILE A 181 14.05 18.84 18.25
CA ILE A 181 13.40 20.15 18.27
C ILE A 181 12.85 20.45 19.67
N TYR A 182 12.17 19.49 20.30
CA TYR A 182 11.64 19.64 21.64
C TYR A 182 12.74 19.94 22.66
N LEU A 183 13.81 19.15 22.69
CA LEU A 183 14.93 19.33 23.63
C LEU A 183 15.62 20.68 23.44
N VAL A 184 15.92 21.06 22.19
CA VAL A 184 16.56 22.34 21.88
C VAL A 184 15.67 23.50 22.29
N SER A 185 14.37 23.46 21.96
CA SER A 185 13.45 24.54 22.32
C SER A 185 13.32 24.74 23.84
N ARG A 186 13.50 23.66 24.63
CA ARG A 186 13.26 23.65 26.06
C ARG A 186 14.51 23.95 26.90
N PHE A 187 15.68 23.46 26.49
CA PHE A 187 16.89 23.48 27.32
C PHE A 187 18.03 24.36 26.81
N LEU A 188 18.09 24.63 25.51
CA LEU A 188 18.85 25.78 24.98
C LEU A 188 17.98 27.03 25.09
#